data_AF-A0A962BU60-F1
#
_entry.id   AF-A0A962BU60-F1
#
_cell.length_a   1.000
_cell.length_b   1.000
_cell.length_c   1.000
_cell.angle_alpha   90.00
_cell.angle_beta   90.00
_cell.angle_gamma   90.00
#
_symmetry.space_group_name_H-M   'P 1'
#
loop_
_entity.id
_entity.type
_entity.pdbx_description
1 polymer ?
#
loop_
_entity_poly.entity_id
_entity_poly.type
_entity_poly.pdbx_seq_one_letter_code
_entity_poly.pdbx_strand_id
1 'polypeptide(L)'
;MSENVIQETYNDRVVRQFTVMTVVWGIVGMLVGVFIAAQLYWPSLNFDIPWLSYGRLRPLHTNAVIFAFGGSALIGTSLYVVQRTSHARLFSDRLAAFVFWGWQLVIVLAAITLPMGITQGKEYAELEWPIDLLITAVWVSYAVVFFGTIAKRRVKHIYVANWFYGAFIITIALLHIVNNIAIPVGLTKSYPVYSGAVDAMVQWWYGH
;
A
#
# COMPACT_ATOMS: atom_id res chain seq x y z
N MET A 1 -37.05 -20.67 23.39
CA MET A 1 -36.41 -19.89 22.31
C MET A 1 -34.94 -20.26 22.29
N SER A 2 -34.52 -21.15 21.41
CA SER A 2 -33.09 -21.34 21.15
C SER A 2 -32.62 -20.11 20.36
N GLU A 3 -31.91 -19.19 21.01
CA GLU A 3 -31.15 -18.19 20.27
C GLU A 3 -30.22 -18.95 19.33
N ASN A 4 -30.42 -18.76 18.01
CA ASN A 4 -29.43 -19.16 17.03
C ASN A 4 -28.20 -18.28 17.29
N VAL A 5 -27.32 -18.75 18.16
CA VAL A 5 -25.98 -18.19 18.33
C VAL A 5 -25.27 -18.49 17.02
N ILE A 6 -25.35 -17.55 16.07
CA ILE A 6 -24.53 -17.61 14.86
C ILE A 6 -23.10 -17.65 15.35
N GLN A 7 -22.44 -18.80 15.19
CA GLN A 7 -21.04 -18.94 15.54
C GLN A 7 -20.25 -17.93 14.71
N GLU A 8 -19.78 -16.86 15.35
CA GLU A 8 -19.07 -15.78 14.69
C GLU A 8 -17.72 -16.33 14.18
N THR A 9 -17.68 -16.71 12.91
CA THR A 9 -16.46 -17.18 12.25
C THR A 9 -15.60 -16.00 11.83
N TYR A 10 -14.28 -16.20 11.67
CA TYR A 10 -13.41 -15.16 11.13
C TYR A 10 -13.66 -14.93 9.64
N ASN A 11 -13.36 -13.72 9.16
CA ASN A 11 -13.34 -13.43 7.72
C ASN A 11 -11.94 -13.75 7.18
N ASP A 12 -11.74 -15.01 6.76
CA ASP A 12 -10.49 -15.44 6.13
C ASP A 12 -10.47 -15.22 4.61
N ARG A 13 -11.57 -14.73 4.00
CA ARG A 13 -11.64 -14.49 2.55
C ARG A 13 -10.66 -13.40 2.14
N VAL A 14 -10.75 -12.23 2.79
CA VAL A 14 -9.88 -11.09 2.48
C VAL A 14 -8.42 -11.41 2.79
N VAL A 15 -8.16 -12.17 3.85
CA VAL A 15 -6.81 -12.63 4.19
C VAL A 15 -6.25 -13.49 3.07
N ARG A 16 -6.99 -14.51 2.61
CA ARG A 16 -6.56 -15.37 1.50
C ARG A 16 -6.30 -14.60 0.22
N GLN A 17 -7.16 -13.63 -0.09
CA GLN A 17 -6.98 -12.76 -1.25
C GLN A 17 -5.67 -11.98 -1.17
N PHE A 18 -5.38 -11.34 -0.03
CA PHE A 18 -4.10 -10.67 0.19
C PHE A 18 -2.93 -11.64 0.17
N THR A 19 -3.02 -12.81 0.81
CA THR A 19 -1.94 -13.82 0.81
C THR A 19 -1.56 -14.25 -0.61
N VAL A 20 -2.55 -14.53 -1.47
CA VAL A 20 -2.30 -14.88 -2.87
C VAL A 20 -1.65 -13.71 -3.60
N MET A 21 -2.19 -12.49 -3.43
CA MET A 21 -1.66 -11.31 -4.12
C MET A 21 -0.28 -10.89 -3.61
N THR A 22 0.06 -11.14 -2.34
CA THR A 22 1.42 -10.98 -1.83
C THR A 22 2.39 -11.83 -2.64
N VAL A 23 2.08 -13.11 -2.88
CA VAL A 23 2.95 -13.99 -3.67
C VAL A 23 3.05 -13.49 -5.11
N VAL A 24 1.92 -13.16 -5.74
CA VAL A 24 1.89 -12.65 -7.12
C VAL A 24 2.75 -11.38 -7.27
N TRP A 25 2.55 -10.40 -6.40
CA TRP A 25 3.29 -9.15 -6.46
C TRP A 25 4.75 -9.29 -6.02
N GLY A 26 5.06 -10.23 -5.13
CA GLY A 26 6.43 -10.60 -4.80
C GLY A 26 7.19 -11.09 -6.03
N ILE A 27 6.58 -12.01 -6.80
CA ILE A 27 7.14 -12.50 -8.05
C ILE A 27 7.31 -11.34 -9.05
N VAL A 28 6.25 -10.58 -9.32
CA VAL A 28 6.30 -9.46 -10.29
C VAL A 28 7.36 -8.43 -9.90
N GLY A 29 7.33 -7.94 -8.66
CA GLY A 29 8.26 -6.91 -8.19
C GLY A 29 9.71 -7.36 -8.23
N MET A 30 10.01 -8.59 -7.77
CA MET A 30 11.38 -9.12 -7.81
C MET A 30 11.85 -9.41 -9.24
N LEU A 31 10.97 -9.87 -10.15
CA LEU A 31 11.31 -10.05 -11.55
C LEU A 31 11.67 -8.73 -12.24
N VAL A 32 10.89 -7.66 -12.01
CA VAL A 32 11.26 -6.32 -12.50
C VAL A 32 12.60 -5.90 -11.90
N GLY A 33 12.86 -6.23 -10.64
CA GLY A 33 14.16 -5.99 -9.97
C GLY A 33 15.33 -6.66 -10.66
N VAL A 34 15.21 -7.95 -10.99
CA VAL A 34 16.21 -8.70 -11.76
C VAL A 34 16.41 -8.08 -13.14
N PHE A 35 15.32 -7.68 -13.80
CA PHE A 35 15.38 -7.07 -15.12
C PHE A 35 16.12 -5.73 -15.11
N ILE A 36 15.79 -4.80 -14.20
CA ILE A 36 16.48 -3.51 -14.10
C ILE A 36 17.93 -3.66 -13.61
N ALA A 37 18.23 -4.68 -12.80
CA ALA A 37 19.61 -5.01 -12.45
C ALA A 37 20.40 -5.47 -13.69
N ALA A 38 19.79 -6.28 -14.55
CA ALA A 38 20.40 -6.67 -15.82
C ALA A 38 20.61 -5.47 -16.77
N GLN A 39 19.72 -4.48 -16.76
CA GLN A 39 19.90 -3.24 -17.55
C GLN A 39 21.11 -2.41 -17.12
N LEU A 40 21.48 -2.44 -15.84
CA LEU A 40 22.69 -1.76 -15.35
C LEU A 40 23.98 -2.44 -15.87
N TYR A 41 23.95 -3.75 -16.11
CA TYR A 41 25.09 -4.49 -16.65
C TYR A 41 25.11 -4.51 -18.19
N TRP A 42 23.94 -4.71 -18.81
CA TRP A 42 23.73 -4.69 -20.26
C TRP A 42 22.73 -3.58 -20.65
N PRO A 43 23.21 -2.35 -20.89
CA PRO A 43 22.32 -1.24 -21.25
C PRO A 43 21.48 -1.46 -22.53
N SER A 44 21.88 -2.36 -23.42
CA SER A 44 21.09 -2.76 -24.59
C SER A 44 19.70 -3.32 -24.24
N LEU A 45 19.52 -3.83 -23.02
CA LEU A 45 18.22 -4.29 -22.51
C LEU A 45 17.22 -3.15 -22.21
N ASN A 46 17.58 -1.89 -22.44
CA ASN A 46 16.62 -0.79 -22.49
C ASN A 46 15.81 -0.77 -23.81
N PHE A 47 16.33 -1.43 -24.86
CA PHE A 47 15.71 -1.54 -26.18
C PHE A 47 15.37 -0.22 -26.89
N ASP A 48 15.90 0.91 -26.41
CA ASP A 48 15.51 2.26 -26.85
C ASP A 48 13.99 2.54 -26.78
N ILE A 49 13.28 1.83 -25.89
CA ILE A 49 11.83 1.95 -25.69
C ILE A 49 11.56 2.70 -24.37
N PRO A 50 10.86 3.85 -24.39
CA PRO A 50 10.72 4.70 -23.20
C PRO A 50 10.18 3.99 -21.95
N TRP A 51 9.14 3.17 -22.08
CA TRP A 51 8.51 2.45 -20.96
C TRP A 51 9.30 1.23 -20.48
N LEU A 52 10.31 0.78 -21.24
CA LEU A 52 11.25 -0.25 -20.80
C LEU A 52 12.55 0.34 -20.25
N SER A 53 12.74 1.66 -20.29
CA SER A 53 13.97 2.27 -19.79
C SER A 53 14.13 2.10 -18.28
N TYR A 54 15.38 1.95 -17.82
CA TYR A 54 15.73 1.81 -16.41
C TYR A 54 15.12 2.92 -15.54
N GLY A 55 15.15 4.17 -16.01
CA GLY A 55 14.62 5.32 -15.28
C GLY A 55 13.13 5.23 -14.97
N ARG A 56 12.33 4.56 -15.82
CA ARG A 56 10.89 4.37 -15.60
C ARG A 56 10.55 3.07 -14.89
N LEU A 57 11.35 2.01 -15.10
CA LEU A 57 11.13 0.73 -14.45
C LEU A 57 11.67 0.68 -13.02
N ARG A 58 12.66 1.50 -12.64
CA ARG A 58 13.15 1.61 -11.26
C ARG A 58 12.03 1.97 -10.27
N PRO A 59 11.27 3.06 -10.45
CA PRO A 59 10.19 3.37 -9.51
C PRO A 59 9.07 2.34 -9.56
N LEU A 60 8.83 1.68 -10.71
CA LEU A 60 7.89 0.55 -10.78
C LEU A 60 8.35 -0.62 -9.89
N HIS A 61 9.63 -1.02 -9.98
CA HIS A 61 10.19 -2.06 -9.11
C HIS A 61 10.03 -1.71 -7.63
N THR A 62 10.43 -0.49 -7.25
CA THR A 62 10.33 0.01 -5.87
C THR A 62 8.90 -0.09 -5.34
N ASN A 63 7.93 0.44 -6.10
CA ASN A 63 6.52 0.43 -5.70
C ASN A 63 5.94 -1.00 -5.67
N ALA A 64 6.31 -1.85 -6.63
CA ALA A 64 5.87 -3.23 -6.68
C ALA A 64 6.41 -4.05 -5.49
N VAL A 65 7.66 -3.86 -5.09
CA VAL A 65 8.24 -4.60 -3.95
C VAL A 65 7.75 -4.06 -2.61
N ILE A 66 7.66 -2.74 -2.44
CA ILE A 66 7.29 -2.16 -1.14
C ILE A 66 5.79 -2.18 -0.93
N PHE A 67 5.00 -1.57 -1.84
CA PHE A 67 3.57 -1.38 -1.62
C PHE A 67 2.74 -2.56 -2.16
N ALA A 68 3.10 -3.11 -3.31
CA ALA A 68 2.35 -4.25 -3.84
C ALA A 68 2.65 -5.54 -3.06
N PHE A 69 3.92 -5.96 -2.96
CA PHE A 69 4.32 -7.13 -2.18
C PHE A 69 4.23 -6.86 -0.67
N GLY A 70 5.03 -5.92 -0.15
CA GLY A 70 5.08 -5.61 1.28
C GLY A 70 3.74 -5.11 1.84
N GLY A 71 3.07 -4.19 1.15
CA GLY A 71 1.75 -3.68 1.56
C GLY A 71 0.68 -4.77 1.57
N SER A 72 0.61 -5.63 0.54
CA SER A 72 -0.33 -6.77 0.55
C SER A 72 -0.01 -7.74 1.70
N ALA A 73 1.27 -7.99 1.97
CA ALA A 73 1.69 -8.82 3.10
C ALA A 73 1.21 -8.24 4.42
N LEU A 74 1.51 -6.96 4.68
CA LEU A 74 1.19 -6.28 5.94
C LEU A 74 -0.32 -6.13 6.17
N ILE A 75 -1.10 -5.79 5.14
CA ILE A 75 -2.56 -5.71 5.26
C ILE A 75 -3.14 -7.11 5.47
N GLY A 76 -2.68 -8.12 4.72
CA GLY A 76 -3.14 -9.50 4.89
C GLY A 76 -2.84 -10.06 6.28
N THR A 77 -1.61 -9.89 6.77
CA THR A 77 -1.20 -10.38 8.09
C THR A 77 -1.87 -9.63 9.21
N SER A 78 -2.04 -8.31 9.11
CA SER A 78 -2.72 -7.52 10.14
C SER A 78 -4.18 -7.94 10.31
N LEU A 79 -4.92 -8.16 9.21
CA LEU A 79 -6.31 -8.59 9.23
C LEU A 79 -6.46 -10.02 9.78
N TYR A 80 -5.48 -10.89 9.54
CA TYR A 80 -5.44 -12.23 10.13
C TYR A 80 -5.18 -12.18 11.65
N VAL A 81 -4.17 -11.41 12.06
CA VAL A 81 -3.68 -11.32 13.44
C VAL A 81 -4.68 -10.58 14.33
N VAL A 82 -5.23 -9.44 13.88
CA VAL A 82 -6.14 -8.62 14.68
C VAL A 82 -7.41 -9.39 15.05
N GLN A 83 -7.92 -10.22 14.14
CA GLN A 83 -9.10 -11.04 14.42
C GLN A 83 -8.85 -12.07 15.52
N ARG A 84 -7.72 -12.78 15.43
CA ARG A 84 -7.36 -13.88 16.35
C ARG A 84 -6.96 -13.36 17.71
N THR A 85 -6.16 -12.31 17.75
CA THR A 85 -5.71 -11.68 19.01
C THR A 85 -6.83 -10.90 19.72
N SER A 86 -7.81 -10.40 18.97
CA SER A 86 -9.00 -9.73 19.56
C SER A 86 -10.14 -10.71 19.86
N HIS A 87 -10.04 -11.95 19.41
CA HIS A 87 -11.12 -12.96 19.44
C HIS A 87 -12.44 -12.43 18.83
N ALA A 88 -12.33 -11.69 17.73
CA ALA A 88 -13.45 -11.01 17.08
C ALA A 88 -13.32 -11.08 15.55
N ARG A 89 -14.43 -11.24 14.83
CA ARG A 89 -14.44 -11.07 13.37
C ARG A 89 -14.16 -9.60 13.00
N LEU A 90 -13.59 -9.37 11.81
CA LEU A 90 -13.38 -8.03 11.27
C LEU A 90 -14.62 -7.13 11.43
N PHE A 91 -14.37 -5.85 11.67
CA PHE A 91 -15.41 -4.85 11.90
C PHE A 91 -16.43 -4.74 10.76
N SER A 92 -15.97 -4.80 9.50
CA SER A 92 -16.85 -4.77 8.33
C SER A 92 -16.26 -5.55 7.15
N ASP A 93 -16.96 -6.59 6.73
CA ASP A 93 -16.56 -7.44 5.59
C ASP A 93 -16.57 -6.67 4.26
N ARG A 94 -17.54 -5.76 4.08
CA ARG A 94 -17.65 -4.92 2.88
C ARG A 94 -16.49 -3.93 2.79
N LEU A 95 -16.14 -3.31 3.92
CA LEU A 95 -15.04 -2.34 3.97
C LEU A 95 -13.69 -3.05 3.79
N ALA A 96 -13.51 -4.24 4.36
CA ALA A 96 -12.33 -5.06 4.13
C ALA A 96 -12.19 -5.47 2.64
N ALA A 97 -13.30 -5.80 1.97
CA ALA A 97 -13.30 -6.08 0.54
C ALA A 97 -12.97 -4.85 -0.31
N PHE A 98 -13.46 -3.65 0.08
CA PHE A 98 -13.08 -2.38 -0.55
C PHE A 98 -11.58 -2.13 -0.39
N VAL A 99 -11.02 -2.35 0.80
CA VAL A 99 -9.57 -2.22 1.04
C VAL A 99 -8.78 -3.12 0.10
N PHE A 100 -9.20 -4.39 -0.06
CA PHE A 100 -8.55 -5.29 -1.01
C PHE A 100 -8.61 -4.76 -2.44
N TRP A 101 -9.79 -4.57 -3.01
CA TRP A 101 -9.91 -4.17 -4.41
C TRP A 101 -9.34 -2.77 -4.69
N GLY A 102 -9.47 -1.85 -3.74
CA GLY A 102 -8.86 -0.53 -3.81
C GLY A 102 -7.34 -0.61 -3.82
N TRP A 103 -6.74 -1.44 -2.96
CA TRP A 103 -5.29 -1.66 -2.96
C TRP A 103 -4.80 -2.30 -4.26
N GLN A 104 -5.53 -3.29 -4.78
CA GLN A 104 -5.21 -3.89 -6.08
C GLN A 104 -5.29 -2.86 -7.21
N LEU A 105 -6.29 -1.97 -7.18
CA LEU A 105 -6.43 -0.89 -8.16
C LEU A 105 -5.26 0.09 -8.10
N VAL A 106 -4.82 0.50 -6.91
CA VAL A 106 -3.63 1.35 -6.73
C VAL A 106 -2.40 0.71 -7.40
N ILE A 107 -2.18 -0.59 -7.16
CA ILE A 107 -1.03 -1.31 -7.71
C ILE A 107 -1.10 -1.39 -9.24
N VAL A 108 -2.28 -1.68 -9.79
CA VAL A 108 -2.48 -1.72 -11.25
C VAL A 108 -2.27 -0.34 -11.87
N LEU A 109 -2.72 0.72 -11.21
CA LEU A 109 -2.47 2.09 -11.66
C LEU A 109 -0.97 2.40 -11.65
N ALA A 110 -0.24 2.04 -10.60
CA ALA A 110 1.22 2.17 -10.55
C ALA A 110 1.92 1.43 -11.70
N ALA A 111 1.48 0.21 -12.00
CA ALA A 111 2.01 -0.60 -13.10
C ALA A 111 1.79 0.03 -14.48
N ILE A 112 0.79 0.88 -14.64
CA ILE A 112 0.49 1.59 -15.88
C ILE A 112 1.19 2.95 -15.91
N THR A 113 1.03 3.76 -14.87
CA THR A 113 1.43 5.18 -14.89
C THR A 113 2.95 5.36 -14.81
N LEU A 114 3.66 4.53 -14.05
CA LEU A 114 5.11 4.67 -13.88
C LEU A 114 5.89 4.38 -15.19
N PRO A 115 5.61 3.30 -15.94
CA PRO A 115 6.20 3.11 -17.27
C PRO A 115 5.81 4.18 -18.29
N MET A 116 4.62 4.79 -18.15
CA MET A 116 4.22 5.93 -18.96
C MET A 116 4.99 7.22 -18.64
N GLY A 117 5.77 7.25 -17.55
CA GLY A 117 6.55 8.40 -17.11
C GLY A 117 5.73 9.42 -16.30
N ILE A 118 4.55 9.02 -15.83
CA ILE A 118 3.68 9.85 -14.98
C ILE A 118 4.16 9.66 -13.54
N THR A 119 4.96 10.62 -13.06
CA THR A 119 5.55 10.55 -11.72
C THR A 119 5.82 11.92 -11.11
N GLN A 120 5.73 11.98 -9.78
CA GLN A 120 6.17 13.11 -8.97
C GLN A 120 7.70 13.20 -8.86
N GLY A 121 8.43 12.09 -9.07
CA GLY A 121 9.89 12.03 -8.91
C GLY A 121 10.39 11.97 -7.46
N LYS A 122 9.47 11.85 -6.49
CA LYS A 122 9.76 11.65 -5.06
C LYS A 122 9.87 10.16 -4.76
N GLU A 123 10.99 9.71 -4.19
CA GLU A 123 11.21 8.27 -3.93
C GLU A 123 10.14 7.70 -2.97
N TYR A 124 9.61 6.52 -3.29
CA TYR A 124 8.50 5.88 -2.58
C TYR A 124 7.16 6.65 -2.61
N ALA A 125 7.12 7.85 -3.20
CA ALA A 125 5.93 8.70 -3.38
C ALA A 125 5.79 9.09 -4.86
N GLU A 126 6.10 8.16 -5.77
CA GLU A 126 6.23 8.46 -7.19
C GLU A 126 4.89 8.67 -7.90
N LEU A 127 3.80 8.16 -7.35
CA LEU A 127 2.47 8.15 -7.97
C LEU A 127 1.85 9.54 -7.95
N GLU A 128 1.10 9.91 -8.99
CA GLU A 128 0.49 11.25 -9.06
C GLU A 128 -0.76 11.39 -8.19
N TRP A 129 -1.14 12.64 -7.92
CA TRP A 129 -2.15 13.03 -6.93
C TRP A 129 -3.51 12.29 -6.99
N PRO A 130 -4.08 11.84 -8.14
CA PRO A 130 -5.32 11.09 -8.11
C PRO A 130 -5.15 9.73 -7.42
N ILE A 131 -3.97 9.11 -7.59
CA ILE A 131 -3.63 7.84 -6.96
C ILE A 131 -3.33 8.06 -5.48
N ASP A 132 -2.73 9.19 -5.10
CA ASP A 132 -2.52 9.54 -3.69
C ASP A 132 -3.82 9.68 -2.91
N LEU A 133 -4.85 10.28 -3.53
CA LEU A 133 -6.18 10.37 -2.95
C LEU A 133 -6.84 9.00 -2.82
N LEU A 134 -6.69 8.14 -3.83
CA LEU A 134 -7.17 6.76 -3.78
C LEU A 134 -6.49 5.97 -2.66
N ILE A 135 -5.16 6.07 -2.54
CA ILE A 135 -4.39 5.47 -1.44
C ILE A 135 -4.93 5.97 -0.10
N THR A 136 -5.12 7.28 0.04
CA THR A 136 -5.66 7.86 1.28
C THR A 136 -7.03 7.27 1.62
N ALA A 137 -7.95 7.18 0.67
CA ALA A 137 -9.28 6.62 0.89
C ALA A 137 -9.25 5.13 1.29
N VAL A 138 -8.39 4.34 0.62
CA VAL A 138 -8.17 2.92 0.93
C VAL A 138 -7.55 2.75 2.31
N TRP A 139 -6.55 3.56 2.64
CA TRP A 139 -5.82 3.48 3.90
C TRP A 139 -6.68 3.91 5.09
N VAL A 140 -7.49 4.96 4.95
CA VAL A 140 -8.48 5.36 5.97
C VAL A 140 -9.51 4.24 6.18
N SER A 141 -9.99 3.62 5.09
CA SER A 141 -10.90 2.47 5.18
C SER A 141 -10.26 1.29 5.91
N TYR A 142 -8.99 1.01 5.63
CA TYR A 142 -8.21 -0.01 6.31
C TYR A 142 -8.04 0.31 7.81
N ALA A 143 -7.73 1.56 8.16
CA ALA A 143 -7.63 2.00 9.54
C ALA A 143 -8.96 1.79 10.29
N VAL A 144 -10.09 2.15 9.67
CA VAL A 144 -11.43 1.92 10.26
C VAL A 144 -11.69 0.42 10.47
N VAL A 145 -11.34 -0.44 9.51
CA VAL A 145 -11.48 -1.90 9.68
C VAL A 145 -10.62 -2.40 10.84
N PHE A 146 -9.35 -2.00 10.89
CA PHE A 146 -8.39 -2.49 11.88
C PHE A 146 -8.74 -2.02 13.29
N PHE A 147 -8.86 -0.70 13.50
CA PHE A 147 -9.19 -0.13 14.81
C PHE A 147 -10.61 -0.44 15.25
N GLY A 148 -11.57 -0.51 14.31
CA GLY A 148 -12.92 -1.00 14.59
C GLY A 148 -12.91 -2.45 15.10
N THR A 149 -12.02 -3.31 14.58
CA THR A 149 -11.90 -4.70 15.04
C THR A 149 -11.31 -4.77 16.45
N ILE A 150 -10.34 -3.91 16.77
CA ILE A 150 -9.79 -3.77 18.14
C ILE A 150 -10.85 -3.23 19.12
N ALA A 151 -11.71 -2.32 18.67
CA ALA A 151 -12.76 -1.73 19.50
C ALA A 151 -13.80 -2.77 19.94
N LYS A 152 -14.11 -3.76 19.10
CA LYS A 152 -15.02 -4.88 19.41
C LYS A 152 -14.32 -6.12 19.98
N ARG A 153 -13.07 -6.01 20.44
CA ARG A 153 -12.31 -7.15 21.00
C ARG A 153 -13.03 -7.73 22.22
N ARG A 154 -12.88 -9.04 22.43
CA ARG A 154 -13.43 -9.75 23.59
C ARG A 154 -12.47 -9.77 24.79
N VAL A 155 -11.18 -9.59 24.54
CA VAL A 155 -10.13 -9.58 25.57
C VAL A 155 -9.87 -8.17 26.10
N LYS A 156 -9.61 -8.02 27.40
CA LYS A 156 -9.37 -6.70 28.00
C LYS A 156 -8.13 -6.01 27.44
N HIS A 157 -7.04 -6.75 27.31
CA HIS A 157 -5.75 -6.23 26.81
C HIS A 157 -5.66 -6.32 25.29
N ILE A 158 -4.95 -5.37 24.69
CA ILE A 158 -4.62 -5.40 23.26
C ILE A 158 -3.26 -6.07 23.12
N TYR A 159 -3.16 -7.13 22.32
CA TYR A 159 -1.90 -7.82 22.07
C TYR A 159 -0.87 -6.89 21.42
N VAL A 160 0.40 -7.02 21.80
CA VAL A 160 1.48 -6.10 21.42
C VAL A 160 1.66 -5.98 19.91
N ALA A 161 1.46 -7.05 19.13
CA ALA A 161 1.53 -6.95 17.66
C ALA A 161 0.51 -5.93 17.10
N ASN A 162 -0.66 -5.77 17.72
CA ASN A 162 -1.64 -4.78 17.31
C ASN A 162 -1.21 -3.35 17.67
N TRP A 163 -0.27 -3.15 18.61
CA TRP A 163 0.33 -1.84 18.86
C TRP A 163 1.22 -1.44 17.70
N PHE A 164 2.07 -2.37 17.23
CA PHE A 164 2.93 -2.14 16.07
C PHE A 164 2.11 -1.93 14.79
N TYR A 165 1.12 -2.78 14.52
CA TYR A 165 0.22 -2.57 13.38
C TYR A 165 -0.56 -1.25 13.49
N GLY A 166 -1.07 -0.92 14.68
CA GLY A 166 -1.78 0.34 14.91
C GLY A 166 -0.89 1.56 14.66
N ALA A 167 0.32 1.56 15.21
CA ALA A 167 1.31 2.61 14.98
C ALA A 167 1.68 2.73 13.50
N PHE A 168 1.96 1.62 12.82
CA PHE A 168 2.21 1.56 11.39
C PHE A 168 1.07 2.21 10.57
N ILE A 169 -0.18 1.87 10.86
CA ILE A 169 -1.34 2.42 10.13
C ILE A 169 -1.42 3.93 10.29
N ILE A 170 -1.29 4.42 11.53
CA ILE A 170 -1.40 5.86 11.83
C ILE A 170 -0.23 6.63 11.22
N THR A 171 1.00 6.16 11.46
CA THR A 171 2.21 6.84 11.00
C THR A 171 2.26 6.90 9.48
N ILE A 172 1.96 5.81 8.76
CA ILE A 172 1.94 5.85 7.29
C ILE A 172 0.86 6.79 6.74
N ALA A 173 -0.33 6.84 7.37
CA ALA A 173 -1.36 7.79 6.95
C ALA A 173 -0.86 9.24 7.06
N LEU A 174 -0.20 9.57 8.17
CA LEU A 174 0.38 10.89 8.40
C LEU A 174 1.50 11.18 7.38
N LEU A 175 2.43 10.26 7.21
CA LEU A 175 3.56 10.37 6.28
C LEU A 175 3.05 10.60 4.85
N HIS A 176 2.12 9.76 4.38
CA HIS A 176 1.53 9.84 3.03
C HIS A 176 0.85 11.18 2.78
N ILE A 177 0.00 11.63 3.71
CA ILE A 177 -0.74 12.90 3.54
C ILE A 177 0.23 14.07 3.50
N VAL A 178 1.21 14.13 4.41
CA VAL A 178 2.11 15.28 4.54
C VAL A 178 3.10 15.35 3.37
N ASN A 179 3.70 14.23 2.95
CA ASN A 179 4.69 14.27 1.87
C ASN A 179 4.08 14.58 0.49
N ASN A 180 2.81 14.20 0.30
CA ASN A 180 2.13 14.27 -0.99
C ASN A 180 1.21 15.50 -1.08
N ILE A 181 1.38 16.51 -0.22
CA ILE A 181 0.73 17.81 -0.39
C ILE A 181 1.32 18.49 -1.64
N ALA A 182 0.55 18.46 -2.71
CA ALA A 182 0.92 18.99 -4.01
C ALA A 182 -0.22 19.77 -4.63
N ILE A 183 0.12 20.74 -5.48
CA ILE A 183 -0.84 21.53 -6.27
C ILE A 183 -1.04 20.82 -7.62
N PRO A 184 -2.24 20.31 -7.93
CA PRO A 184 -2.54 19.73 -9.23
C PRO A 184 -2.48 20.77 -10.35
N VAL A 185 -1.78 20.46 -11.43
CA VAL A 185 -1.77 21.27 -12.67
C VAL A 185 -2.49 20.56 -13.82
N GLY A 186 -2.64 19.24 -13.71
CA GLY A 186 -3.48 18.43 -14.60
C GLY A 186 -3.77 17.06 -13.98
N LEU A 187 -4.50 16.20 -14.69
CA LEU A 187 -4.84 14.85 -14.19
C LEU A 187 -3.61 13.98 -13.94
N THR A 188 -2.53 14.19 -14.69
CA THR A 188 -1.31 13.38 -14.62
C THR A 188 -0.11 14.21 -14.16
N LYS A 189 -0.33 15.38 -13.55
CA LYS A 189 0.77 16.21 -13.07
C LYS A 189 0.40 17.10 -11.90
N SER A 190 1.27 17.12 -10.90
CA SER A 190 1.24 18.03 -9.76
C SER A 190 2.64 18.55 -9.42
N TYR A 191 2.70 19.61 -8.62
CA TYR A 191 3.95 20.14 -8.05
C TYR A 191 3.87 20.16 -6.52
N PRO A 192 4.92 19.70 -5.80
CA PRO A 192 4.92 19.70 -4.34
C PRO A 192 4.79 21.12 -3.79
N VAL A 193 4.14 21.28 -2.65
CA VAL A 193 4.04 22.58 -1.96
C VAL A 193 5.37 23.00 -1.33
N TYR A 194 6.23 22.04 -1.03
CA TYR A 194 7.58 22.28 -0.50
C TYR A 194 8.60 22.49 -1.64
N SER A 195 9.74 23.11 -1.32
CA SER A 195 10.85 23.24 -2.28
C SER A 195 12.22 23.16 -1.59
N GLY A 196 13.26 22.85 -2.38
CA GLY A 196 14.66 22.86 -1.93
C GLY A 196 14.93 21.95 -0.73
N ALA A 197 15.69 22.45 0.24
CA ALA A 197 16.05 21.70 1.44
C ALA A 197 14.84 21.28 2.30
N VAL A 198 13.74 22.06 2.27
CA VAL A 198 12.52 21.72 3.01
C VAL A 198 11.85 20.51 2.38
N ASP A 199 11.72 20.48 1.04
CA ASP A 199 11.16 19.32 0.36
C ASP A 199 12.02 18.07 0.57
N ALA A 200 13.35 18.21 0.52
CA ALA A 200 14.26 17.12 0.82
C ALA A 200 14.07 16.56 2.24
N MET A 201 13.91 17.42 3.25
CA MET A 201 13.66 17.00 4.62
C MET A 201 12.31 16.29 4.78
N VAL A 202 11.23 16.83 4.18
CA VAL A 202 9.91 16.19 4.22
C VAL A 202 9.95 14.83 3.51
N GLN A 203 10.62 14.78 2.36
CA GLN A 203 10.79 13.57 1.56
C GLN A 203 11.55 12.47 2.30
N TRP A 204 12.63 12.80 3.01
CA TRP A 204 13.41 11.80 3.74
C TRP A 204 12.88 11.49 5.14
N TRP A 205 12.08 12.38 5.74
CA TRP A 205 11.23 12.02 6.87
C TRP A 205 10.16 11.00 6.47
N TYR A 206 9.57 11.16 5.28
CA TYR A 206 8.63 10.20 4.69
C TYR A 206 9.29 8.87 4.32
N GLY A 207 10.47 8.95 3.69
CA GLY A 207 11.15 7.80 3.12
C GLY A 207 11.85 6.89 4.12
N HIS A 208 12.12 7.37 5.35
CA HIS A 208 12.75 6.58 6.42
C HIS A 208 11.72 5.89 7.31
#